data_AF-A0A9Q1HBV5-F1
#
_entry.id   AF-A0A9Q1HBV5-F1
#
_cell.length_a   1.000
_cell.length_b   1.000
_cell.length_c   1.000
_cell.angle_alpha   90.00
_cell.angle_beta   90.00
_cell.angle_gamma   90.00
#
_symmetry.space_group_name_H-M   'P 1'
#
loop_
_entity.id
_entity.type
_entity.pdbx_description
1 polymer ?
#
loop_
_entity_poly.entity_id
_entity_poly.type
_entity_poly.pdbx_seq_one_letter_code
_entity_poly.pdbx_strand_id
1 'polypeptide(L)'
;MLYDMNLTRVTLPKGEFLTVKADICNSWKKVRELKRLLKQFGIASESEASLRAQQAYIINDNINAQWLPLVYKDEDGGTIIKRTPWVSVKSLEDKVFQQLDGLNSLNYLKWNDAIPQDEIWRKIGGDKGGGNFKQVFQIGNVEHPNSPHNTIVTTIFQVDGSLHNLKVGLHCCLWCNITKEGMKIPLKERGRSENRTLEKLQNFNHMFVQIGAKLSEAKNFYNVIADALFNIPIDQVCPPGVHLSLGLYLKHFASFENQCHLLDVKMAKTLHHPTPESSKDFPSTTAAYTKARQLEEEANSLDEEANILIEHITNIQEEDQAQIYHSTIKQHLEERDKVVSNKYTVVR
;
A
#
# COMPACT_ATOMS: atom_id res chain seq x y z
N MET A 1 14.08 -46.80 -6.62
CA MET A 1 14.49 -46.17 -5.35
C MET A 1 13.53 -46.43 -4.20
N LEU A 2 12.23 -46.12 -4.25
CA LEU A 2 11.30 -46.56 -3.17
C LEU A 2 10.76 -47.99 -3.34
N TYR A 3 10.66 -48.48 -4.58
CA TYR A 3 10.19 -49.84 -4.89
C TYR A 3 11.11 -50.95 -4.36
N ASP A 4 12.40 -50.66 -4.22
CA ASP A 4 13.42 -51.65 -3.83
C ASP A 4 13.54 -51.85 -2.31
N MET A 5 12.87 -51.01 -1.51
CA MET A 5 13.07 -50.95 -0.05
C MET A 5 12.12 -51.86 0.75
N ASN A 6 11.20 -52.61 0.13
CA ASN A 6 10.21 -53.46 0.81
C ASN A 6 9.49 -52.77 2.01
N LEU A 7 9.29 -51.44 1.92
CA LEU A 7 8.65 -50.67 2.97
C LEU A 7 7.13 -50.86 2.87
N THR A 8 6.55 -51.59 3.83
CA THR A 8 5.10 -51.83 3.92
C THR A 8 4.30 -50.59 4.34
N ARG A 9 4.96 -49.61 4.96
CA ARG A 9 4.34 -48.35 5.38
C ARG A 9 5.38 -47.24 5.54
N VAL A 10 5.13 -46.10 4.91
CA VAL A 10 5.91 -44.88 5.11
C VAL A 10 5.11 -43.95 6.00
N THR A 11 5.72 -43.36 7.02
CA THR A 11 5.04 -42.37 7.89
C THR A 11 5.78 -41.05 7.79
N LEU A 12 5.05 -39.98 7.45
CA LEU A 12 5.61 -38.64 7.44
C LEU A 12 5.92 -38.20 8.87
N PRO A 13 7.07 -37.54 9.12
CA PRO A 13 7.38 -36.96 10.42
C PRO A 13 6.30 -35.98 10.88
N LYS A 14 6.17 -35.83 12.19
CA LYS A 14 5.21 -34.87 12.77
C LYS A 14 5.63 -33.44 12.40
N GLY A 15 4.65 -32.56 12.14
CA GLY A 15 4.88 -31.17 11.74
C GLY A 15 4.99 -30.99 10.22
N GLU A 16 5.63 -31.91 9.51
CA GLU A 16 5.90 -31.80 8.07
C GLU A 16 4.64 -31.60 7.23
N PHE A 17 3.53 -32.26 7.60
CA PHE A 17 2.29 -32.12 6.85
C PHE A 17 1.63 -30.74 7.04
N LEU A 18 1.87 -30.08 8.17
CA LEU A 18 1.40 -28.72 8.40
C LEU A 18 2.22 -27.72 7.58
N THR A 19 3.53 -27.93 7.48
CA THR A 19 4.43 -27.17 6.59
C THR A 19 3.99 -27.30 5.14
N VAL A 20 3.77 -28.53 4.65
CA VAL A 20 3.24 -28.78 3.30
C VAL A 20 1.94 -28.02 3.07
N LYS A 21 1.00 -28.04 4.02
CA LYS A 21 -0.25 -27.28 3.91
C LYS A 21 0.03 -25.77 3.75
N ALA A 22 0.93 -25.21 4.56
CA ALA A 22 1.24 -23.79 4.57
C ALA A 22 1.91 -23.35 3.26
N ASP A 23 2.95 -24.05 2.83
CA ASP A 23 3.79 -23.65 1.70
C ASP A 23 3.08 -23.76 0.35
N ILE A 24 2.19 -24.74 0.18
CA ILE A 24 1.40 -24.90 -1.05
C ILE A 24 0.01 -24.23 -0.96
N CYS A 25 -0.22 -23.42 0.08
CA CYS A 25 -1.46 -22.67 0.29
C CYS A 25 -2.73 -23.53 0.24
N ASN A 26 -2.67 -24.75 0.78
CA ASN A 26 -3.79 -25.68 0.71
C ASN A 26 -4.87 -25.38 1.77
N SER A 27 -6.12 -25.43 1.33
CA SER A 27 -7.27 -25.42 2.23
C SER A 27 -7.37 -26.76 2.98
N TRP A 28 -8.04 -26.76 4.14
CA TRP A 28 -8.29 -27.99 4.89
C TRP A 28 -9.04 -29.06 4.07
N LYS A 29 -9.88 -28.65 3.11
CA LYS A 29 -10.52 -29.57 2.16
C LYS A 29 -9.48 -30.24 1.26
N LYS A 30 -8.58 -29.47 0.63
CA LYS A 30 -7.51 -30.03 -0.22
C LYS A 30 -6.54 -30.92 0.57
N VAL A 31 -6.23 -30.54 1.82
CA VAL A 31 -5.45 -31.37 2.76
C VAL A 31 -6.09 -32.73 2.99
N ARG A 32 -7.41 -32.78 3.22
CA ARG A 32 -8.13 -34.06 3.41
C ARG A 32 -8.06 -34.94 2.16
N GLU A 33 -8.25 -34.37 0.97
CA GLU A 33 -8.12 -35.12 -0.29
C GLU A 33 -6.70 -35.65 -0.50
N LEU A 34 -5.68 -34.82 -0.27
CA LEU A 34 -4.28 -35.24 -0.38
C LEU A 34 -3.94 -36.38 0.59
N LYS A 35 -4.41 -36.31 1.84
CA LYS A 35 -4.21 -37.38 2.83
C LYS A 35 -4.92 -38.66 2.43
N ARG A 36 -6.12 -38.57 1.84
CA ARG A 36 -6.84 -39.74 1.29
C ARG A 36 -6.05 -40.39 0.17
N LEU A 37 -5.46 -39.60 -0.72
CA LEU A 37 -4.60 -40.09 -1.79
C LEU A 37 -3.33 -40.76 -1.24
N LEU A 38 -2.60 -40.09 -0.34
CA LEU A 38 -1.39 -40.63 0.28
C LEU A 38 -1.63 -41.96 0.99
N LYS A 39 -2.79 -42.11 1.64
CA LYS A 39 -3.19 -43.37 2.27
C LYS A 39 -3.31 -44.52 1.26
N GLN A 40 -3.74 -44.26 0.02
CA GLN A 40 -3.80 -45.28 -1.04
C GLN A 40 -2.41 -45.79 -1.43
N PHE A 41 -1.37 -44.97 -1.24
CA PHE A 41 0.03 -45.33 -1.49
C PHE A 41 0.76 -45.84 -0.24
N GLY A 42 0.05 -46.17 0.85
CA GLY A 42 0.66 -46.65 2.08
C GLY A 42 1.44 -45.58 2.86
N ILE A 43 1.21 -44.30 2.57
CA ILE A 43 1.85 -43.16 3.25
C ILE A 43 0.91 -42.64 4.34
N ALA A 44 1.31 -42.82 5.59
CA ALA A 44 0.62 -42.31 6.76
C ALA A 44 1.06 -40.87 7.07
N SER A 45 0.10 -40.05 7.49
CA SER A 45 0.30 -38.67 7.97
C SER A 45 -0.47 -38.47 9.27
N GLU A 46 -0.15 -37.40 10.00
CA GLU A 46 -0.84 -37.04 11.24
C GLU A 46 -2.34 -36.79 11.04
N SER A 47 -3.15 -36.89 12.10
CA SER A 47 -4.57 -36.56 12.05
C SER A 47 -4.79 -35.05 11.85
N GLU A 48 -5.94 -34.65 11.29
CA GLU A 48 -6.27 -33.22 11.20
C GLU A 48 -6.34 -32.55 12.58
N ALA A 49 -6.80 -33.28 13.60
CA ALA A 49 -6.81 -32.80 14.98
C ALA A 49 -5.39 -32.50 15.49
N SER A 50 -4.42 -33.38 15.23
CA SER A 50 -3.00 -33.13 15.57
C SER A 50 -2.47 -31.88 14.87
N LEU A 51 -2.71 -31.75 13.57
CA LEU A 51 -2.26 -30.60 12.78
C LEU A 51 -2.88 -29.29 13.27
N ARG A 52 -4.16 -29.30 13.66
CA ARG A 52 -4.84 -28.13 14.23
C ARG A 52 -4.31 -27.76 15.61
N ALA A 53 -4.00 -28.75 16.45
CA ALA A 53 -3.37 -28.51 17.76
C ALA A 53 -1.99 -27.87 17.60
N GLN A 54 -1.18 -28.34 16.64
CA GLN A 54 0.10 -27.72 16.30
C GLN A 54 -0.08 -26.29 15.77
N GLN A 55 -1.03 -26.06 14.87
CA GLN A 55 -1.33 -24.71 14.39
C GLN A 55 -1.74 -23.77 15.54
N ALA A 56 -2.59 -24.23 16.47
CA ALA A 56 -3.00 -23.46 17.63
C ALA A 56 -1.81 -23.14 18.56
N TYR A 57 -0.90 -24.10 18.77
CA TYR A 57 0.33 -23.90 19.51
C TYR A 57 1.24 -22.83 18.86
N ILE A 58 1.40 -22.85 17.53
CA ILE A 58 2.20 -21.86 16.80
C ILE A 58 1.55 -20.46 16.88
N ILE A 59 0.22 -20.38 16.78
CA ILE A 59 -0.53 -19.13 16.95
C ILE A 59 -0.42 -18.60 18.38
N ASN A 60 -0.31 -19.50 19.36
CA ASN A 60 -0.15 -19.21 20.79
C ASN A 60 -1.20 -18.23 21.33
N ASP A 61 -2.44 -18.37 20.88
CA ASP A 61 -3.56 -17.46 21.18
C ASP A 61 -3.21 -15.95 21.01
N ASN A 62 -2.24 -15.62 20.17
CA ASN A 62 -1.78 -14.24 19.98
C ASN A 62 -2.46 -13.56 18.78
N ILE A 63 -3.72 -13.91 18.50
CA ILE A 63 -4.51 -13.29 17.43
C ILE A 63 -5.79 -12.70 18.01
N ASN A 64 -6.03 -11.43 17.72
CA ASN A 64 -7.29 -10.75 17.92
C ASN A 64 -8.02 -10.65 16.57
N ALA A 65 -9.30 -10.97 16.56
CA ALA A 65 -10.17 -10.79 15.40
C ALA A 65 -11.42 -10.03 15.83
N GLN A 66 -11.69 -8.92 15.15
CA GLN A 66 -12.84 -8.08 15.43
C GLN A 66 -13.46 -7.55 14.13
N TRP A 67 -14.72 -7.15 14.19
CA TRP A 67 -15.39 -6.48 13.08
C TRP A 67 -15.29 -4.98 13.28
N LEU A 68 -14.64 -4.27 12.36
CA LEU A 68 -14.55 -2.82 12.39
C LEU A 68 -15.40 -2.19 11.28
N PRO A 69 -16.07 -1.06 11.54
CA PRO A 69 -16.73 -0.29 10.49
C PRO A 69 -15.65 0.45 9.68
N LEU A 70 -15.38 0.01 8.45
CA LEU A 70 -14.41 0.65 7.56
C LEU A 70 -15.10 1.29 6.36
N VAL A 71 -14.48 2.33 5.83
CA VAL A 71 -14.99 3.14 4.72
C VAL A 71 -14.53 2.55 3.38
N TYR A 72 -15.46 2.41 2.44
CA TYR A 72 -15.24 1.95 1.07
C TYR A 72 -15.81 2.94 0.07
N LYS A 73 -15.26 2.91 -1.15
CA LYS A 73 -15.91 3.56 -2.28
C LYS A 73 -17.05 2.68 -2.78
N ASP A 74 -18.16 3.30 -3.12
CA ASP A 74 -19.28 2.67 -3.80
C ASP A 74 -19.02 2.57 -5.31
N GLU A 75 -19.80 1.75 -6.01
CA GLU A 75 -19.73 1.58 -7.47
C GLU A 75 -19.99 2.89 -8.21
N ASP A 76 -20.81 3.78 -7.63
CA ASP A 76 -21.14 5.12 -8.15
C ASP A 76 -20.18 6.23 -7.67
N GLY A 77 -19.05 5.87 -7.05
CA GLY A 77 -18.08 6.84 -6.51
C GLY A 77 -18.45 7.47 -5.17
N GLY A 78 -19.60 7.07 -4.59
CA GLY A 78 -20.03 7.41 -3.23
C GLY A 78 -19.17 6.75 -2.14
N THR A 79 -19.51 7.02 -0.88
CA THR A 79 -18.80 6.46 0.29
C THR A 79 -19.74 5.61 1.13
N ILE A 80 -19.36 4.36 1.41
CA ILE A 80 -20.16 3.42 2.21
C ILE A 80 -19.35 2.84 3.37
N ILE A 81 -19.99 2.68 4.53
CA ILE A 81 -19.38 2.04 5.70
C ILE A 81 -19.77 0.56 5.71
N LYS A 82 -18.79 -0.33 5.65
CA LYS A 82 -19.00 -1.79 5.75
C LYS A 82 -18.35 -2.33 7.00
N ARG A 83 -18.97 -3.34 7.61
CA ARG A 83 -18.31 -4.14 8.65
C ARG A 83 -17.27 -5.04 8.01
N THR A 84 -16.02 -4.79 8.34
CA THR A 84 -14.86 -5.48 7.76
C THR A 84 -14.17 -6.31 8.83
N PRO A 85 -13.79 -7.56 8.51
CA PRO A 85 -12.97 -8.34 9.41
C PRO A 85 -11.58 -7.70 9.52
N TRP A 86 -11.20 -7.40 10.76
CA TRP A 86 -9.89 -6.93 11.15
C TRP A 86 -9.22 -8.01 11.97
N VAL A 87 -8.03 -8.43 11.56
CA VAL A 87 -7.24 -9.43 12.29
C VAL A 87 -5.89 -8.82 12.62
N SER A 88 -5.50 -8.86 13.88
CA SER A 88 -4.19 -8.41 14.35
C SER A 88 -3.59 -9.35 15.37
N VAL A 89 -2.30 -9.24 15.63
CA VAL A 89 -1.69 -9.85 16.81
C VAL A 89 -2.17 -9.15 18.07
N LYS A 90 -2.28 -9.87 19.20
CA LYS A 90 -2.65 -9.27 20.50
C LYS A 90 -1.47 -8.46 21.07
N SER A 91 -0.27 -9.03 21.01
CA SER A 91 0.99 -8.43 21.42
C SER A 91 2.03 -8.57 20.32
N LEU A 92 2.48 -7.43 19.79
CA LEU A 92 3.59 -7.40 18.84
C LEU A 92 4.89 -7.85 19.50
N GLU A 93 5.11 -7.44 20.75
CA GLU A 93 6.28 -7.80 21.54
C GLU A 93 6.38 -9.32 21.70
N ASP A 94 5.32 -9.96 22.18
CA ASP A 94 5.26 -11.42 22.34
C ASP A 94 5.47 -12.11 21.00
N LYS A 95 4.91 -11.54 19.93
CA LYS A 95 5.08 -12.12 18.60
C LYS A 95 6.54 -12.05 18.15
N VAL A 96 7.21 -10.93 18.39
CA VAL A 96 8.62 -10.76 18.03
C VAL A 96 9.50 -11.69 18.86
N PHE A 97 9.32 -11.75 20.18
CA PHE A 97 10.10 -12.65 21.03
C PHE A 97 9.86 -14.12 20.66
N GLN A 98 8.62 -14.53 20.40
CA GLN A 98 8.31 -15.86 19.90
C GLN A 98 9.07 -16.19 18.60
N GLN A 99 9.20 -15.23 17.67
CA GLN A 99 9.98 -15.42 16.45
C GLN A 99 11.48 -15.51 16.74
N LEU A 100 12.01 -14.67 17.63
CA LEU A 100 13.42 -14.70 18.00
C LEU A 100 13.80 -16.01 18.69
N ASP A 101 12.99 -16.50 19.61
CA ASP A 101 13.18 -17.80 20.28
C ASP A 101 13.17 -18.96 19.26
N GLY A 102 12.24 -18.91 18.31
CA GLY A 102 12.17 -19.88 17.22
C GLY A 102 13.41 -19.85 16.34
N LEU A 103 13.84 -18.67 15.88
CA LEU A 103 15.04 -18.52 15.05
C LEU A 103 16.32 -18.92 15.80
N ASN A 104 16.41 -18.62 17.09
CA ASN A 104 17.55 -18.96 17.92
C ASN A 104 17.63 -20.47 18.14
N SER A 105 16.53 -21.11 18.55
CA SER A 105 16.49 -22.56 18.78
C SER A 105 16.79 -23.40 17.53
N LEU A 106 16.53 -22.84 16.34
CA LEU A 106 16.84 -23.47 15.05
C LEU A 106 18.19 -23.04 14.45
N ASN A 107 18.98 -22.21 15.15
CA ASN A 107 20.25 -21.65 14.67
C ASN A 107 20.14 -20.87 13.34
N TYR A 108 19.00 -20.20 13.13
CA TYR A 108 18.73 -19.36 11.96
C TYR A 108 19.09 -17.88 12.16
N LEU A 109 19.32 -17.45 13.41
CA LEU A 109 19.89 -16.13 13.66
C LEU A 109 21.30 -16.04 13.08
N LYS A 110 21.53 -15.00 12.28
CA LYS A 110 22.83 -14.70 11.66
C LYS A 110 23.32 -13.35 12.14
N TRP A 111 24.58 -13.33 12.52
CA TRP A 111 25.31 -12.12 12.89
C TRP A 111 26.33 -11.86 11.78
N ASN A 112 26.25 -10.69 11.15
CA ASN A 112 27.12 -10.28 10.06
C ASN A 112 27.67 -8.88 10.35
N ASP A 113 28.69 -8.46 9.62
CA ASP A 113 29.35 -7.17 9.88
C ASP A 113 28.45 -5.94 9.59
N ALA A 114 27.29 -6.13 8.94
CA ALA A 114 26.36 -5.05 8.65
C ALA A 114 25.43 -4.71 9.83
N ILE A 115 25.29 -5.62 10.80
CA ILE A 115 24.48 -5.41 12.01
C ILE A 115 25.40 -5.62 13.23
N PRO A 116 25.49 -4.65 14.17
CA PRO A 116 26.29 -4.83 15.38
C PRO A 116 25.96 -6.14 16.12
N GLN A 117 26.99 -6.78 16.69
CA GLN A 117 26.88 -8.11 17.30
C GLN A 117 25.97 -8.15 18.55
N ASP A 118 25.65 -6.99 19.11
CA ASP A 118 24.78 -6.78 20.26
C ASP A 118 23.38 -6.26 19.86
N GLU A 119 23.09 -6.16 18.56
CA GLU A 119 21.83 -5.59 18.06
C GLU A 119 21.00 -6.57 17.23
N ILE A 120 19.68 -6.52 17.44
CA ILE A 120 18.70 -7.15 16.55
C ILE A 120 18.00 -6.06 15.74
N TRP A 121 18.21 -6.09 14.43
CA TRP A 121 17.52 -5.19 13.51
C TRP A 121 16.18 -5.78 13.12
N ARG A 122 15.16 -4.93 13.06
CA ARG A 122 13.80 -5.31 12.65
C ARG A 122 13.31 -4.32 11.61
N LYS A 123 12.68 -4.84 10.57
CA LYS A 123 12.01 -4.04 9.56
C LYS A 123 10.52 -4.12 9.80
N ILE A 124 9.87 -2.97 9.94
CA ILE A 124 8.41 -2.85 9.97
C ILE A 124 7.97 -2.32 8.61
N GLY A 125 6.97 -2.95 8.02
CA GLY A 125 6.46 -2.59 6.70
C GLY A 125 4.95 -2.63 6.63
N GLY A 126 4.45 -2.09 5.52
CA GLY A 126 3.07 -2.22 5.10
C GLY A 126 3.04 -2.62 3.63
N ASP A 127 2.14 -3.53 3.28
CA ASP A 127 1.80 -3.87 1.90
C ASP A 127 0.33 -3.53 1.68
N LYS A 128 0.05 -2.88 0.55
CA LYS A 128 -1.31 -2.67 0.07
C LYS A 128 -1.41 -3.21 -1.34
N GLY A 129 -2.09 -4.34 -1.49
CA GLY A 129 -2.21 -5.05 -2.75
C GLY A 129 -3.45 -5.94 -2.77
N GLY A 130 -4.16 -5.94 -3.90
CA GLY A 130 -5.38 -6.74 -4.09
C GLY A 130 -6.51 -6.41 -3.11
N GLY A 131 -6.71 -5.12 -2.81
CA GLY A 131 -7.77 -4.63 -1.91
C GLY A 131 -7.50 -4.80 -0.42
N ASN A 132 -6.37 -5.39 -0.03
CA ASN A 132 -6.03 -5.63 1.38
C ASN A 132 -4.84 -4.78 1.81
N PHE A 133 -4.92 -4.24 3.03
CA PHE A 133 -3.78 -3.72 3.77
C PHE A 133 -3.23 -4.80 4.68
N LYS A 134 -1.90 -4.93 4.71
CA LYS A 134 -1.16 -5.85 5.55
C LYS A 134 -0.06 -5.07 6.24
N GLN A 135 -0.02 -5.09 7.57
CA GLN A 135 1.15 -4.67 8.33
C GLN A 135 2.03 -5.89 8.57
N VAL A 136 3.33 -5.73 8.39
CA VAL A 136 4.31 -6.81 8.49
C VAL A 136 5.52 -6.39 9.30
N PHE A 137 6.22 -7.36 9.90
CA PHE A 137 7.61 -7.18 10.29
C PHE A 137 8.51 -8.31 9.76
N GLN A 138 9.80 -8.03 9.70
CA GLN A 138 10.86 -8.96 9.33
C GLN A 138 12.02 -8.79 10.31
N ILE A 139 12.64 -9.91 10.73
CA ILE A 139 13.91 -9.87 11.48
C ILE A 139 15.05 -9.73 10.48
N GLY A 140 15.97 -8.78 10.74
CA GLY A 140 17.12 -8.49 9.89
C GLY A 140 18.25 -9.50 10.04
N ASN A 141 18.43 -10.05 11.25
CA ASN A 141 19.49 -10.99 11.62
C ASN A 141 19.23 -12.42 11.11
N VAL A 142 18.96 -12.57 9.82
CA VAL A 142 18.77 -13.86 9.12
C VAL A 142 19.40 -13.77 7.73
N GLU A 143 19.61 -14.91 7.05
CA GLU A 143 20.31 -14.94 5.75
C GLU A 143 19.58 -14.17 4.64
N HIS A 144 18.24 -14.26 4.60
CA HIS A 144 17.40 -13.63 3.59
C HIS A 144 16.28 -12.80 4.23
N PRO A 145 16.57 -11.64 4.85
CA PRO A 145 15.60 -10.91 5.67
C PRO A 145 14.40 -10.39 4.87
N ASN A 146 14.56 -10.20 3.56
CA ASN A 146 13.49 -9.73 2.67
C ASN A 146 12.66 -10.87 2.02
N SER A 147 12.93 -12.14 2.35
CA SER A 147 12.17 -13.28 1.82
C SER A 147 10.71 -13.26 2.31
N PRO A 148 9.73 -13.66 1.49
CA PRO A 148 8.35 -13.85 1.93
C PRO A 148 8.23 -14.81 3.14
N HIS A 149 9.08 -15.83 3.22
CA HIS A 149 9.10 -16.78 4.34
C HIS A 149 9.51 -16.14 5.68
N ASN A 150 10.23 -15.01 5.64
CA ASN A 150 10.63 -14.25 6.82
C ASN A 150 9.71 -13.05 7.08
N THR A 151 8.66 -12.88 6.27
CA THR A 151 7.67 -11.81 6.42
C THR A 151 6.55 -12.24 7.33
N ILE A 152 6.47 -11.64 8.51
CA ILE A 152 5.44 -11.94 9.49
C ILE A 152 4.35 -10.89 9.40
N VAL A 153 3.12 -11.31 9.07
CA VAL A 153 1.94 -10.45 9.08
C VAL A 153 1.46 -10.24 10.51
N THR A 154 1.36 -8.98 10.94
CA THR A 154 0.88 -8.61 12.28
C THR A 154 -0.52 -8.05 12.25
N THR A 155 -0.96 -7.52 11.12
CA THR A 155 -2.31 -6.97 10.95
C THR A 155 -2.74 -7.10 9.51
N ILE A 156 -3.99 -7.46 9.28
CA ILE A 156 -4.59 -7.54 7.95
C ILE A 156 -6.05 -7.12 8.01
N PHE A 157 -6.45 -6.30 7.04
CA PHE A 157 -7.84 -5.94 6.80
C PHE A 157 -8.02 -5.47 5.35
N GLN A 158 -9.24 -5.54 4.84
CA GLN A 158 -9.56 -5.05 3.50
C GLN A 158 -9.74 -3.53 3.54
N VAL A 159 -9.05 -2.78 2.68
CA VAL A 159 -9.24 -1.32 2.54
C VAL A 159 -8.80 -0.84 1.17
N ASP A 160 -9.64 -0.03 0.53
CA ASP A 160 -9.33 0.56 -0.77
C ASP A 160 -8.41 1.79 -0.62
N GLY A 161 -7.54 2.00 -1.61
CA GLY A 161 -6.53 3.06 -1.60
C GLY A 161 -7.12 4.41 -1.94
N SER A 162 -7.06 5.36 -1.01
CA SER A 162 -7.02 6.77 -1.38
C SER A 162 -5.55 7.17 -1.57
N LEU A 163 -5.15 7.40 -2.82
CA LEU A 163 -3.84 7.96 -3.20
C LEU A 163 -3.72 9.46 -2.80
N HIS A 164 -4.82 10.05 -2.32
CA HIS A 164 -5.01 11.49 -2.22
C HIS A 164 -4.20 12.12 -1.06
N ASN A 165 -4.03 11.40 0.05
CA ASN A 165 -3.29 11.89 1.23
C ASN A 165 -1.80 12.23 0.95
N LEU A 166 -1.24 11.77 -0.18
CA LEU A 166 0.12 12.09 -0.63
C LEU A 166 0.22 13.36 -1.48
N LYS A 167 -0.89 13.83 -2.09
CA LYS A 167 -0.89 14.95 -3.04
C LYS A 167 -1.22 16.30 -2.40
N VAL A 168 -2.05 16.32 -1.36
CA VAL A 168 -2.52 17.54 -0.66
C VAL A 168 -1.53 18.06 0.39
N GLY A 169 -0.51 17.28 0.73
CA GLY A 169 0.43 17.61 1.78
C GLY A 169 1.44 18.70 1.41
N LEU A 170 1.46 19.81 2.16
CA LEU A 170 2.48 20.87 2.01
C LEU A 170 3.90 20.36 2.31
N HIS A 171 4.02 19.49 3.33
CA HIS A 171 5.26 18.82 3.72
C HIS A 171 5.18 17.31 3.46
N CYS A 172 5.94 16.83 2.48
CA CYS A 172 5.84 15.44 2.02
C CYS A 172 6.95 14.52 2.56
N CYS A 173 7.93 15.06 3.28
CA CYS A 173 9.07 14.30 3.79
C CYS A 173 8.85 13.91 5.26
N LEU A 174 9.10 12.64 5.58
CA LEU A 174 9.08 12.17 6.97
C LEU A 174 10.25 12.71 7.80
N TRP A 175 11.42 12.89 7.17
CA TRP A 175 12.66 13.24 7.88
C TRP A 175 12.90 14.73 8.06
N CYS A 176 12.27 15.60 7.25
CA CYS A 176 12.52 17.03 7.32
C CYS A 176 11.28 17.88 6.98
N ASN A 177 11.34 19.16 7.32
CA ASN A 177 10.24 20.11 7.13
C ASN A 177 10.20 20.73 5.72
N ILE A 178 10.86 20.11 4.73
CA ILE A 178 10.86 20.64 3.36
C ILE A 178 9.44 20.70 2.78
N THR A 179 9.12 21.81 2.11
CA THR A 179 7.85 21.97 1.39
C THR A 179 7.97 21.48 -0.05
N LYS A 180 6.84 21.19 -0.69
CA LYS A 180 6.79 20.82 -2.11
C LYS A 180 7.46 21.86 -3.03
N GLU A 181 7.23 23.14 -2.77
CA GLU A 181 7.88 24.23 -3.52
C GLU A 181 9.37 24.32 -3.19
N GLY A 182 9.75 24.13 -1.92
CA GLY A 182 11.15 24.09 -1.52
C GLY A 182 11.94 22.98 -2.23
N MET A 183 11.32 21.82 -2.51
CA MET A 183 11.99 20.74 -3.25
C MET A 183 12.32 21.08 -4.70
N LYS A 184 11.63 22.07 -5.31
CA LYS A 184 11.91 22.50 -6.69
C LYS A 184 13.20 23.33 -6.78
N ILE A 185 13.64 23.91 -5.66
CA ILE A 185 14.83 24.75 -5.60
C ILE A 185 16.07 23.86 -5.40
N PRO A 186 17.14 24.03 -6.19
CA PRO A 186 18.38 23.27 -6.04
C PRO A 186 18.96 23.36 -4.63
N LEU A 187 19.47 22.24 -4.11
CA LEU A 187 20.00 22.15 -2.73
C LEU A 187 21.06 23.22 -2.42
N LYS A 188 21.88 23.59 -3.41
CA LYS A 188 22.91 24.62 -3.29
C LYS A 188 22.34 26.00 -2.95
N GLU A 189 21.13 26.30 -3.42
CA GLU A 189 20.48 27.60 -3.25
C GLU A 189 19.60 27.62 -2.00
N ARG A 190 18.85 26.55 -1.73
CA ARG A 190 17.92 26.50 -0.58
C ARG A 190 18.54 26.06 0.75
N GLY A 191 19.71 25.41 0.72
CA GLY A 191 20.29 24.77 1.91
C GLY A 191 19.50 23.55 2.44
N ARG A 192 19.93 23.00 3.58
CA ARG A 192 19.22 21.87 4.22
C ARG A 192 18.01 22.37 5.00
N SER A 193 16.88 21.67 4.86
CA SER A 193 15.71 21.90 5.71
C SER A 193 15.92 21.29 7.09
N GLU A 194 15.22 21.84 8.08
CA GLU A 194 15.25 21.34 9.44
C GLU A 194 14.74 19.89 9.52
N ASN A 195 15.45 19.05 10.28
CA ASN A 195 15.06 17.66 10.51
C ASN A 195 13.87 17.58 11.47
N ARG A 196 13.01 16.59 11.22
CA ARG A 196 11.92 16.20 12.10
C ARG A 196 12.47 15.31 13.21
N THR A 197 11.88 15.42 14.40
CA THR A 197 12.10 14.51 15.53
C THR A 197 10.76 13.96 15.99
N LEU A 198 10.77 12.80 16.63
CA LEU A 198 9.54 12.18 17.14
C LEU A 198 8.80 13.12 18.10
N GLU A 199 9.53 13.79 18.99
CA GLU A 199 9.00 14.78 19.92
C GLU A 199 8.30 15.95 19.21
N LYS A 200 8.91 16.51 18.16
CA LYS A 200 8.30 17.59 17.37
C LYS A 200 7.02 17.12 16.68
N LEU A 201 7.02 15.90 16.14
CA LEU A 201 5.83 15.33 15.50
C LEU A 201 4.70 15.16 16.52
N GLN A 202 4.98 14.63 17.71
CA GLN A 202 4.00 14.51 18.79
C GLN A 202 3.44 15.87 19.20
N ASN A 203 4.31 16.89 19.35
CA ASN A 203 3.87 18.25 19.65
C ASN A 203 2.97 18.84 18.56
N PHE A 204 3.32 18.66 17.29
CA PHE A 204 2.47 19.14 16.18
C PHE A 204 1.14 18.41 16.12
N ASN A 205 1.12 17.10 16.40
CA ASN A 205 -0.14 16.36 16.50
C ASN A 205 -1.00 16.87 17.66
N HIS A 206 -0.40 17.10 18.83
CA HIS A 206 -1.12 17.63 19.99
C HIS A 206 -1.76 18.98 19.67
N MET A 207 -1.02 19.89 19.05
CA MET A 207 -1.54 21.18 18.59
C MET A 207 -2.67 21.02 17.57
N PHE A 208 -2.52 20.09 16.62
CA PHE A 208 -3.55 19.78 15.63
C PHE A 208 -4.84 19.26 16.27
N VAL A 209 -4.73 18.37 17.26
CA VAL A 209 -5.88 17.84 18.01
C VAL A 209 -6.53 18.93 18.85
N GLN A 210 -5.76 19.81 19.49
CA GLN A 210 -6.27 20.91 20.31
C GLN A 210 -7.17 21.89 19.52
N ILE A 211 -6.89 22.11 18.23
CA ILE A 211 -7.72 22.97 17.37
C ILE A 211 -8.93 22.23 16.75
N GLY A 212 -9.19 20.99 17.17
CA GLY A 212 -10.31 20.17 16.71
C GLY A 212 -9.99 19.26 15.53
N ALA A 213 -8.72 18.98 15.24
CA ALA A 213 -8.28 18.00 14.22
C ALA A 213 -8.85 18.24 12.81
N LYS A 214 -9.03 19.51 12.42
CA LYS A 214 -9.57 19.89 11.10
C LYS A 214 -8.56 19.63 9.99
N LEU A 215 -8.78 18.61 9.15
CA LEU A 215 -7.83 18.19 8.11
C LEU A 215 -7.45 19.31 7.12
N SER A 216 -8.35 20.26 6.83
CA SER A 216 -8.06 21.43 6.01
C SER A 216 -6.91 22.29 6.55
N GLU A 217 -6.68 22.23 7.86
CA GLU A 217 -5.61 22.93 8.58
C GLU A 217 -4.35 22.07 8.77
N ALA A 218 -4.35 20.79 8.38
CA ALA A 218 -3.25 19.85 8.63
C ALA A 218 -1.88 20.35 8.10
N LYS A 219 -1.89 21.10 6.99
CA LYS A 219 -0.70 21.74 6.42
C LYS A 219 0.01 22.70 7.38
N ASN A 220 -0.76 23.36 8.25
CA ASN A 220 -0.24 24.29 9.26
C ASN A 220 0.42 23.56 10.45
N PHE A 221 0.19 22.26 10.55
CA PHE A 221 0.79 21.36 11.55
C PHE A 221 1.71 20.34 10.89
N TYR A 222 2.41 20.74 9.82
CA TYR A 222 3.41 19.93 9.14
C TYR A 222 2.88 18.57 8.63
N ASN A 223 1.57 18.52 8.34
CA ASN A 223 0.82 17.32 7.96
C ASN A 223 0.83 16.19 9.02
N VAL A 224 1.02 16.52 10.30
CA VAL A 224 1.01 15.52 11.38
C VAL A 224 -0.40 15.36 11.95
N ILE A 225 -1.18 14.48 11.31
CA ILE A 225 -2.60 14.30 11.61
C ILE A 225 -2.91 13.18 12.61
N ALA A 226 -1.90 12.38 12.98
CA ALA A 226 -2.06 11.29 13.93
C ALA A 226 -0.81 11.13 14.80
N ASP A 227 -1.01 10.56 15.98
CA ASP A 227 0.07 10.13 16.86
C ASP A 227 0.92 9.03 16.22
N ALA A 228 2.19 8.99 16.62
CA ALA A 228 3.09 7.93 16.22
C ALA A 228 2.62 6.60 16.80
N LEU A 229 2.38 5.61 15.92
CA LEU A 229 1.99 4.27 16.35
C LEU A 229 3.09 3.58 17.19
N PHE A 230 4.35 3.92 16.91
CA PHE A 230 5.51 3.42 17.63
C PHE A 230 6.45 4.56 17.97
N ASN A 231 7.00 4.54 19.19
CA ASN A 231 7.99 5.53 19.64
C ASN A 231 9.40 5.20 19.11
N ILE A 232 9.56 5.23 17.79
CA ILE A 232 10.83 4.98 17.11
C ILE A 232 11.43 6.32 16.67
N PRO A 233 12.69 6.62 17.03
CA PRO A 233 13.40 7.80 16.51
C PRO A 233 13.39 7.85 14.97
N ILE A 234 13.16 9.03 14.41
CA ILE A 234 12.95 9.21 12.96
C ILE A 234 14.20 8.85 12.14
N ASP A 235 15.37 9.02 12.71
CA ASP A 235 16.67 8.63 12.14
C ASP A 235 16.88 7.10 12.09
N GLN A 236 16.09 6.32 12.83
CA GLN A 236 16.06 4.86 12.77
C GLN A 236 15.06 4.32 11.75
N VAL A 237 14.31 5.19 11.06
CA VAL A 237 13.35 4.80 10.02
C VAL A 237 14.02 4.87 8.65
N CYS A 238 13.98 3.76 7.90
CA CYS A 238 14.54 3.67 6.55
C CYS A 238 13.44 3.83 5.48
N PRO A 239 13.67 4.60 4.40
CA PRO A 239 12.74 4.63 3.27
C PRO A 239 12.63 3.26 2.59
N PRO A 240 11.45 2.92 2.04
CA PRO A 240 11.25 1.67 1.30
C PRO A 240 11.89 1.76 -0.10
N GLY A 241 13.13 1.28 -0.24
CA GLY A 241 13.90 1.39 -1.49
C GLY A 241 13.21 0.83 -2.75
N VAL A 242 12.46 -0.27 -2.63
CA VAL A 242 11.69 -0.85 -3.75
C VAL A 242 10.59 0.10 -4.22
N HIS A 243 9.84 0.70 -3.29
CA HIS A 243 8.76 1.63 -3.62
C HIS A 243 9.30 2.95 -4.19
N LEU A 244 10.46 3.41 -3.70
CA LEU A 244 11.16 4.54 -4.32
C LEU A 244 11.52 4.25 -5.78
N SER A 245 12.06 3.05 -6.05
CA SER A 245 12.44 2.64 -7.40
C SER A 245 11.24 2.54 -8.34
N LEU A 246 10.13 1.97 -7.87
CA LEU A 246 8.87 1.92 -8.62
C LEU A 246 8.31 3.32 -8.92
N GLY A 247 8.32 4.21 -7.92
CA GLY A 247 7.88 5.59 -8.10
C GLY A 247 8.75 6.36 -9.09
N LEU A 248 10.08 6.16 -9.04
CA LEU A 248 11.02 6.73 -10.01
C LEU A 248 10.79 6.18 -11.41
N TYR A 249 10.61 4.87 -11.56
CA TYR A 249 10.28 4.24 -12.84
C TYR A 249 9.02 4.84 -13.43
N LEU A 250 7.92 4.89 -12.68
CA LEU A 250 6.65 5.46 -13.12
C LEU A 250 6.82 6.92 -13.55
N LYS A 251 7.55 7.73 -12.77
CA LYS A 251 7.83 9.13 -13.10
C LYS A 251 8.61 9.26 -14.41
N HIS A 252 9.65 8.46 -14.60
CA HIS A 252 10.46 8.49 -15.82
C HIS A 252 9.68 7.96 -17.02
N PHE A 253 8.88 6.91 -16.84
CA PHE A 253 8.02 6.35 -17.87
C PHE A 253 6.97 7.36 -18.34
N ALA A 254 6.25 8.00 -17.42
CA ALA A 254 5.29 9.07 -17.74
C ALA A 254 5.98 10.27 -18.43
N SER A 255 7.19 10.63 -17.99
CA SER A 255 7.99 11.66 -18.67
C SER A 255 8.37 11.25 -20.09
N PHE A 256 8.72 9.98 -20.31
CA PHE A 256 9.08 9.44 -21.61
C PHE A 256 7.87 9.41 -22.54
N GLU A 257 6.72 8.88 -22.11
CA GLU A 257 5.46 8.89 -22.86
C GLU A 257 5.09 10.32 -23.28
N ASN A 258 5.22 11.29 -22.38
CA ASN A 258 4.99 12.69 -22.68
C ASN A 258 5.93 13.23 -23.77
N GLN A 259 7.23 12.87 -23.74
CA GLN A 259 8.17 13.28 -24.78
C GLN A 259 7.88 12.62 -26.13
N CYS A 260 7.51 11.33 -26.14
CA CYS A 260 7.08 10.63 -27.35
C CYS A 260 5.86 11.31 -27.97
N HIS A 261 4.84 11.62 -27.16
CA HIS A 261 3.67 12.35 -27.63
C HIS A 261 4.03 13.72 -28.24
N LEU A 262 4.89 14.50 -27.57
CA LEU A 262 5.34 15.79 -28.10
C LEU A 262 6.12 15.64 -29.42
N LEU A 263 6.88 14.56 -29.58
CA LEU A 263 7.59 14.23 -30.80
C LEU A 263 6.60 13.85 -31.91
N ASP A 264 5.62 12.99 -31.64
CA ASP A 264 4.58 12.58 -32.59
C ASP A 264 3.82 13.79 -33.12
N VAL A 265 3.41 14.71 -32.23
CA VAL A 265 2.75 15.97 -32.62
C VAL A 265 3.65 16.83 -33.52
N LYS A 266 4.96 16.89 -33.26
CA LYS A 266 5.90 17.63 -34.10
C LYS A 266 6.13 16.96 -35.46
N MET A 267 6.28 15.63 -35.48
CA MET A 267 6.44 14.85 -36.70
C MET A 267 5.22 14.96 -37.60
N ALA A 268 4.03 14.83 -37.01
CA ALA A 268 2.75 15.04 -37.69
C ALA A 268 2.71 16.43 -38.34
N LYS A 269 3.02 17.50 -37.61
CA LYS A 269 3.06 18.87 -38.14
C LYS A 269 4.07 19.06 -39.28
N THR A 270 5.21 18.35 -39.24
CA THR A 270 6.31 18.54 -40.19
C THR A 270 6.14 17.71 -41.47
N LEU A 271 5.63 16.50 -41.36
CA LEU A 271 5.42 15.56 -42.47
C LEU A 271 4.08 15.80 -43.19
N HIS A 272 3.20 16.64 -42.64
CA HIS A 272 1.98 17.03 -43.30
C HIS A 272 2.28 17.99 -44.47
N HIS A 273 2.35 17.44 -45.68
CA HIS A 273 2.29 18.20 -46.92
C HIS A 273 0.81 18.29 -47.34
N PRO A 274 0.16 19.45 -47.19
CA PRO A 274 -1.27 19.55 -47.48
C PRO A 274 -1.48 19.41 -48.99
N THR A 275 -2.07 18.28 -49.40
CA THR A 275 -2.78 18.19 -50.67
C THR A 275 -4.19 18.78 -50.48
N PRO A 276 -4.85 19.32 -51.53
CA PRO A 276 -6.17 19.96 -51.42
C PRO A 276 -7.27 19.07 -50.81
N GLU A 277 -7.08 17.75 -50.83
CA GLU A 277 -8.01 16.76 -50.25
C GLU A 277 -7.66 16.34 -48.81
N SER A 278 -6.40 16.45 -48.37
CA SER A 278 -5.94 15.99 -47.04
C SER A 278 -6.04 17.04 -45.93
N SER A 279 -6.32 18.31 -46.28
CA SER A 279 -6.41 19.43 -45.33
C SER A 279 -7.68 19.41 -44.46
N LYS A 280 -8.64 18.50 -44.70
CA LYS A 280 -9.88 18.40 -43.92
C LYS A 280 -9.75 17.50 -42.67
N ASP A 281 -8.86 16.51 -42.67
CA ASP A 281 -8.80 15.48 -41.61
C ASP A 281 -7.57 15.54 -40.69
N PHE A 282 -6.48 16.18 -41.09
CA PHE A 282 -5.25 16.23 -40.29
C PHE A 282 -5.25 17.24 -39.11
N PRO A 283 -5.86 18.43 -39.25
CA PRO A 283 -6.08 19.31 -38.10
C PRO A 283 -6.96 18.65 -37.04
N SER A 284 -7.87 17.75 -37.45
CA SER A 284 -8.83 17.11 -36.54
C SER A 284 -8.17 16.12 -35.60
N THR A 285 -7.23 15.29 -36.07
CA THR A 285 -6.56 14.26 -35.25
C THR A 285 -5.57 14.86 -34.26
N THR A 286 -4.69 15.77 -34.68
CA THR A 286 -3.75 16.44 -33.75
C THR A 286 -4.46 17.33 -32.72
N ALA A 287 -5.51 18.05 -33.14
CA ALA A 287 -6.35 18.82 -32.22
C ALA A 287 -7.17 17.92 -31.32
N ALA A 288 -7.65 16.77 -31.81
CA ALA A 288 -8.34 15.76 -31.02
C ALA A 288 -7.45 15.20 -29.91
N TYR A 289 -6.21 14.80 -30.21
CA TYR A 289 -5.30 14.31 -29.17
C TYR A 289 -4.92 15.40 -28.16
N THR A 290 -4.68 16.63 -28.62
CA THR A 290 -4.42 17.78 -27.73
C THR A 290 -5.62 18.05 -26.82
N LYS A 291 -6.83 18.01 -27.38
CA LYS A 291 -8.08 18.21 -26.66
C LYS A 291 -8.39 17.05 -25.71
N ALA A 292 -8.16 15.81 -26.11
CA ALA A 292 -8.31 14.63 -25.26
C ALA A 292 -7.38 14.69 -24.03
N ARG A 293 -6.18 15.25 -24.19
CA ARG A 293 -5.26 15.49 -23.10
C ARG A 293 -5.66 16.66 -22.22
N GLN A 294 -6.14 17.77 -22.78
CA GLN A 294 -6.70 18.88 -22.00
C GLN A 294 -7.89 18.42 -21.15
N LEU A 295 -8.77 17.60 -21.74
CA LEU A 295 -9.89 16.98 -21.03
C LEU A 295 -9.41 16.02 -19.93
N GLU A 296 -8.27 15.35 -20.10
CA GLU A 296 -7.68 14.53 -19.04
C GLU A 296 -7.08 15.37 -17.90
N GLU A 297 -6.40 16.47 -18.22
CA GLU A 297 -5.90 17.43 -17.22
C GLU A 297 -7.07 18.09 -16.46
N GLU A 298 -8.16 18.43 -17.16
CA GLU A 298 -9.39 18.98 -16.60
C GLU A 298 -10.13 17.97 -15.72
N ALA A 299 -10.27 16.71 -16.16
CA ALA A 299 -10.86 15.64 -15.35
C ALA A 299 -10.07 15.41 -14.06
N ASN A 300 -8.73 15.42 -14.14
CA ASN A 300 -7.88 15.31 -12.96
C ASN A 300 -8.04 16.51 -12.01
N SER A 301 -8.26 17.72 -12.53
CA SER A 301 -8.51 18.93 -11.73
C SER A 301 -9.87 18.89 -11.04
N LEU A 302 -10.92 18.47 -11.73
CA LEU A 302 -12.27 18.31 -11.16
C LEU A 302 -12.30 17.23 -10.08
N ASP A 303 -11.58 16.12 -10.30
CA ASP A 303 -11.38 15.11 -9.25
C ASP A 303 -10.64 15.72 -8.05
N GLU A 304 -9.66 16.59 -8.25
CA GLU A 304 -8.93 17.25 -7.17
C GLU A 304 -9.84 18.20 -6.36
N GLU A 305 -10.65 19.02 -7.03
CA GLU A 305 -11.62 19.92 -6.40
C GLU A 305 -12.72 19.16 -5.63
N ALA A 306 -13.30 18.12 -6.22
CA ALA A 306 -14.31 17.29 -5.56
C ALA A 306 -13.75 16.62 -4.29
N ASN A 307 -12.53 16.13 -4.33
CA ASN A 307 -11.91 15.47 -3.18
C ASN A 307 -11.57 16.46 -2.05
N ILE A 308 -11.13 17.69 -2.37
CA ILE A 308 -10.92 18.75 -1.37
C ILE A 308 -12.23 19.08 -0.65
N LEU A 309 -13.36 19.11 -1.36
CA LEU A 309 -14.66 19.35 -0.76
C LEU A 309 -15.16 18.17 0.09
N ILE A 310 -14.90 16.92 -0.34
CA ILE A 310 -15.18 15.70 0.47
C ILE A 310 -14.42 15.76 1.80
N GLU A 311 -13.17 16.22 1.80
CA GLU A 311 -12.37 16.42 3.02
C GLU A 311 -12.89 17.57 3.90
N HIS A 312 -13.54 18.59 3.34
CA HIS A 312 -14.19 19.64 4.14
C HIS A 312 -15.46 19.13 4.83
N ILE A 313 -16.27 18.29 4.16
CA ILE A 313 -17.50 17.71 4.76
C ILE A 313 -17.21 16.89 6.01
N THR A 314 -16.12 16.14 6.03
CA THR A 314 -15.75 15.31 7.18
C THR A 314 -15.45 16.09 8.46
N ASN A 315 -15.36 17.43 8.40
CA ASN A 315 -15.06 18.32 9.53
C ASN A 315 -16.19 19.33 9.86
N ILE A 316 -17.36 19.24 9.21
CA ILE A 316 -18.47 20.18 9.40
C ILE A 316 -19.48 19.60 10.39
N GLN A 317 -19.81 20.36 11.44
CA GLN A 317 -20.82 19.97 12.45
C GLN A 317 -22.24 20.45 12.11
N GLU A 318 -22.39 21.34 11.12
CA GLU A 318 -23.67 21.93 10.70
C GLU A 318 -24.20 21.26 9.43
N GLU A 319 -25.39 20.65 9.52
CA GLU A 319 -26.01 19.86 8.43
C GLU A 319 -26.25 20.67 7.15
N ASP A 320 -26.60 21.95 7.27
CA ASP A 320 -26.89 22.82 6.12
C ASP A 320 -25.65 23.11 5.27
N GLN A 321 -24.47 23.27 5.90
CA GLN A 321 -23.21 23.43 5.17
C GLN A 321 -22.76 22.12 4.51
N ALA A 322 -22.92 20.99 5.20
CA ALA A 322 -22.59 19.68 4.65
C ALA A 322 -23.42 19.37 3.39
N GLN A 323 -24.70 19.76 3.35
CA GLN A 323 -25.57 19.61 2.17
C GLN A 323 -25.11 20.46 0.98
N ILE A 324 -24.64 21.69 1.21
CA ILE A 324 -24.09 22.55 0.15
C ILE A 324 -22.86 21.90 -0.46
N TYR A 325 -21.90 21.44 0.36
CA TYR A 325 -20.71 20.77 -0.15
C TYR A 325 -21.04 19.45 -0.86
N HIS A 326 -22.00 18.65 -0.36
CA HIS A 326 -22.44 17.43 -1.04
C HIS A 326 -22.98 17.72 -2.44
N SER A 327 -23.71 18.82 -2.60
CA SER A 327 -24.24 19.25 -3.90
C SER A 327 -23.11 19.67 -4.85
N THR A 328 -22.10 20.39 -4.36
CA THR A 328 -20.94 20.84 -5.15
C THR A 328 -20.01 19.69 -5.54
N ILE A 329 -19.77 18.73 -4.65
CA ILE A 329 -18.99 17.52 -4.96
C ILE A 329 -19.67 16.73 -6.06
N LYS A 330 -20.99 16.51 -5.92
CA LYS A 330 -21.76 15.79 -6.93
C LYS A 330 -21.69 16.48 -8.28
N GLN A 331 -21.78 17.81 -8.30
CA GLN A 331 -21.62 18.60 -9.52
C GLN A 331 -20.24 18.40 -10.18
N HIS A 332 -19.15 18.49 -9.41
CA HIS A 332 -17.80 18.30 -9.96
C HIS A 332 -17.56 16.87 -10.48
N LEU A 333 -18.09 15.85 -9.80
CA LEU A 333 -18.01 14.46 -10.26
C LEU A 333 -18.83 14.23 -11.55
N GLU A 334 -20.04 14.82 -11.62
CA GLU A 334 -20.86 14.77 -12.85
C GLU A 334 -20.21 15.53 -14.02
N GLU A 335 -19.54 16.65 -13.75
CA GLU A 335 -18.75 17.38 -14.75
C GLU A 335 -17.53 16.55 -15.20
N ARG A 336 -16.84 15.87 -14.26
CA ARG A 336 -15.73 14.94 -14.57
C ARG A 336 -16.18 13.77 -15.43
N ASP A 337 -17.35 13.18 -15.15
CA ASP A 337 -17.95 12.13 -15.98
C ASP A 337 -18.22 12.62 -17.41
N LYS A 338 -18.75 13.84 -17.56
CA LYS A 338 -18.97 14.47 -18.88
C LYS A 338 -17.65 14.72 -19.61
N VAL A 339 -16.63 15.22 -18.93
CA VAL A 339 -15.30 15.49 -19.50
C VAL A 339 -14.62 14.19 -19.97
N VAL A 340 -14.67 13.13 -19.16
CA VAL A 340 -14.12 11.81 -19.50
C VAL A 340 -14.88 11.18 -20.68
N SER A 341 -16.21 11.27 -20.70
CA SER A 341 -17.03 10.80 -21.82
C SER A 341 -16.72 11.55 -23.13
N ASN A 342 -16.54 12.87 -23.04
CA ASN A 342 -16.12 13.71 -24.17
C ASN A 342 -14.73 13.33 -24.67
N LYS A 343 -13.78 12.96 -23.79
CA LYS A 343 -12.46 12.46 -24.20
C LYS A 343 -12.57 11.23 -25.10
N TYR A 344 -13.41 10.25 -24.74
CA TYR A 344 -13.64 9.05 -25.56
C TYR A 344 -14.31 9.34 -26.91
N THR A 345 -15.05 10.44 -27.00
CA THR A 345 -15.73 10.87 -28.23
C THR A 345 -14.79 11.65 -29.14
N VAL A 346 -13.80 12.34 -28.58
CA VAL A 346 -12.81 13.14 -29.32
C VAL A 346 -11.74 12.27 -29.99
N VAL A 347 -11.40 11.09 -29.43
CA VAL A 347 -10.36 10.19 -29.96
C VAL A 347 -10.90 9.14 -30.96
N ARG A 348 -12.23 9.05 -31.11
CA ARG A 348 -12.90 8.26 -32.17
C ARG A 348 -13.16 9.14 -33.39
#